data_AF-A0A562LXY1-F1
#
_entry.id   AF-A0A562LXY1-F1
#
_cell.length_a   1.000
_cell.length_b   1.000
_cell.length_c   1.000
_cell.angle_alpha   90.00
_cell.angle_beta   90.00
_cell.angle_gamma   90.00
#
_symmetry.space_group_name_H-M   'P 1'
#
loop_
_entity.id
_entity.type
_entity.pdbx_description
1 polymer ?
#
loop_
_entity_poly.entity_id
_entity_poly.type
_entity_poly.pdbx_seq_one_letter_code
_entity_poly.pdbx_strand_id
1 'polypeptide(L)'
;MKRVFDDSFKKMAVELSYSKGSVLEAAKELDMDASRLSKWRMDPRYNGGTVLPKNDKLSPEEQEIRELKRRLRDAELENAILKKAV
;
A
#
# COMPACT_ATOMS: atom_id res chain seq x y z
N MET A 1 -27.39 2.47 1.41
CA MET A 1 -27.21 3.93 1.59
C MET A 1 -25.74 4.26 1.27
N LYS A 2 -25.45 5.17 0.33
CA LYS A 2 -24.06 5.54 0.03
C LYS A 2 -23.57 6.48 1.14
N ARG A 3 -22.51 6.10 1.86
CA ARG A 3 -21.81 7.00 2.79
C ARG A 3 -21.23 8.15 1.95
N VAL A 4 -21.70 9.36 2.19
CA VAL A 4 -21.19 10.57 1.52
C VAL A 4 -20.15 11.17 2.45
N PHE A 5 -18.94 11.36 1.92
CA PHE A 5 -17.85 12.02 2.63
C PHE A 5 -17.69 13.43 2.07
N ASP A 6 -17.47 14.40 2.94
CA ASP A 6 -17.11 15.75 2.54
C ASP A 6 -15.70 15.80 1.96
N ASP A 7 -15.39 16.88 1.24
CA ASP A 7 -14.11 17.01 0.54
C ASP A 7 -12.92 17.22 1.49
N SER A 8 -13.15 17.79 2.68
CA SER A 8 -12.12 17.94 3.71
C SER A 8 -11.70 16.58 4.27
N PHE A 9 -12.67 15.71 4.54
CA PHE A 9 -12.43 14.32 4.95
C PHE A 9 -11.63 13.57 3.90
N LYS A 10 -11.98 13.70 2.61
CA LYS A 10 -11.25 13.01 1.52
C LYS A 10 -9.80 13.46 1.44
N LYS A 11 -9.53 14.76 1.57
CA LYS A 11 -8.16 15.31 1.57
C LYS A 11 -7.35 14.80 2.76
N MET A 12 -7.93 14.85 3.96
CA MET A 12 -7.30 14.35 5.18
C MET A 12 -7.04 12.84 5.12
N ALA A 13 -7.96 12.06 4.56
CA ALA A 13 -7.77 10.63 4.36
C ALA A 13 -6.60 10.33 3.39
N VAL A 14 -6.49 11.11 2.31
CA VAL A 14 -5.39 11.01 1.35
C VAL A 14 -4.06 11.39 2.01
N GLU A 15 -4.02 12.46 2.79
CA GLU A 15 -2.84 12.90 3.55
C GLU A 15 -2.39 11.83 4.56
N LEU A 16 -3.34 11.26 5.32
CA LEU A 16 -3.07 10.16 6.24
C LEU A 16 -2.44 8.95 5.51
N SER A 17 -2.92 8.65 4.30
CA SER A 17 -2.36 7.55 3.50
C SER A 17 -0.89 7.76 3.10
N TYR A 18 -0.47 9.03 2.92
CA TYR A 18 0.94 9.36 2.70
C TYR A 18 1.74 9.32 3.99
N SER A 19 1.20 9.87 5.08
CA SER A 19 1.85 9.87 6.40
C SER A 19 2.14 8.45 6.90
N LYS A 20 1.22 7.51 6.66
CA LYS A 20 1.38 6.08 6.98
C LYS A 20 2.25 5.32 5.95
N GLY A 21 2.42 5.85 4.75
CA GLY A 21 3.02 5.14 3.62
C GLY A 21 2.15 3.99 3.06
N SER A 22 0.94 3.77 3.60
CA SER A 22 0.07 2.65 3.24
C SER A 22 -1.41 3.07 3.17
N VAL A 23 -2.01 2.84 2.00
CA VAL A 23 -3.46 3.04 1.79
C VAL A 23 -4.28 2.09 2.66
N LEU A 24 -3.80 0.85 2.85
CA LEU A 24 -4.51 -0.17 3.61
C LEU A 24 -4.58 0.19 5.10
N GLU A 25 -3.48 0.68 5.67
CA GLU A 25 -3.43 1.07 7.08
C GLU A 25 -4.28 2.32 7.34
N ALA A 26 -4.17 3.34 6.48
CA ALA A 26 -5.00 4.54 6.60
C ALA A 26 -6.49 4.23 6.44
N ALA A 27 -6.87 3.35 5.51
CA ALA A 27 -8.25 2.94 5.33
C ALA A 27 -8.80 2.16 6.53
N LYS A 28 -7.98 1.29 7.13
CA LYS A 28 -8.33 0.54 8.35
C LYS A 28 -8.56 1.48 9.55
N GLU A 29 -7.72 2.51 9.68
CA GLU A 29 -7.85 3.52 10.76
C GLU A 29 -9.11 4.37 10.60
N LEU A 30 -9.46 4.71 9.36
CA LEU A 30 -10.66 5.49 9.03
C LEU A 30 -11.94 4.65 8.92
N ASP A 31 -11.87 3.35 9.23
CA ASP A 31 -12.95 2.37 9.03
C ASP A 31 -13.63 2.52 7.66
N MET A 32 -12.79 2.53 6.61
CA MET A 32 -13.23 2.71 5.24
C MET A 32 -12.60 1.71 4.28
N ASP A 33 -13.20 1.61 3.10
CA ASP A 33 -12.72 0.73 2.05
C ASP A 33 -11.44 1.29 1.40
N ALA A 34 -10.37 0.48 1.38
CA ALA A 34 -9.08 0.86 0.84
C ALA A 34 -9.12 1.16 -0.67
N SER A 35 -10.00 0.50 -1.44
CA SER A 35 -10.14 0.80 -2.88
C SER A 35 -10.72 2.19 -3.11
N ARG A 36 -11.61 2.65 -2.21
CA ARG A 36 -12.15 4.00 -2.25
C ARG A 36 -11.09 5.05 -1.91
N LEU A 37 -10.27 4.81 -0.89
CA LEU A 37 -9.17 5.70 -0.54
C LEU A 37 -8.10 5.77 -1.65
N SER A 38 -7.79 4.63 -2.28
CA SER A 38 -6.90 4.56 -3.44
C SER A 38 -7.39 5.45 -4.58
N LYS A 39 -8.69 5.43 -4.90
CA LYS A 39 -9.28 6.32 -5.92
C LYS A 39 -9.11 7.80 -5.57
N TRP A 40 -9.32 8.17 -4.30
CA TRP A 40 -9.13 9.57 -3.87
C TRP A 40 -7.66 9.99 -3.94
N ARG A 41 -6.73 9.09 -3.63
CA ARG A 41 -5.29 9.37 -3.72
C ARG A 41 -4.84 9.65 -5.16
N MET A 42 -5.49 9.02 -6.14
CA MET A 42 -5.25 9.27 -7.57
C MET A 42 -6.02 10.48 -8.12
N ASP A 43 -6.94 11.06 -7.34
CA ASP A 43 -7.76 12.18 -7.78
C ASP A 43 -7.07 13.53 -7.46
N PRO A 44 -6.76 14.36 -8.47
CA PRO A 44 -6.10 15.65 -8.29
C PRO A 44 -6.81 16.59 -7.32
N ARG A 45 -8.13 16.42 -7.15
CA ARG A 45 -8.94 17.26 -6.24
C ARG A 45 -8.63 17.02 -4.78
N TYR A 46 -8.17 15.80 -4.43
CA TYR A 46 -7.97 15.37 -3.05
C TYR A 46 -6.50 15.18 -2.70
N ASN A 47 -5.62 14.98 -3.68
CA ASN A 47 -4.18 14.83 -3.47
C ASN A 47 -3.39 16.17 -3.49
N GLY A 48 -4.09 17.32 -3.52
CA GLY A 48 -3.45 18.64 -3.53
C GLY A 48 -2.81 19.01 -4.87
N GLY A 49 -3.24 18.41 -5.98
CA GLY A 49 -2.67 18.66 -7.31
C GLY A 49 -1.29 18.02 -7.51
N THR A 50 -0.84 17.18 -6.58
CA THR A 50 0.37 16.38 -6.80
C THR A 50 0.07 15.37 -7.90
N VAL A 51 0.73 15.53 -9.04
CA VAL A 51 0.73 14.52 -10.10
C VAL A 51 1.53 13.35 -9.56
N LEU A 52 0.87 12.41 -8.88
CA LEU A 52 1.55 11.20 -8.47
C LEU A 52 2.04 10.45 -9.72
N PRO A 53 3.23 9.82 -9.65
CA PRO A 53 3.65 8.90 -10.69
C PRO A 53 2.53 7.88 -10.87
N LYS A 54 2.08 7.67 -12.11
CA LYS A 54 1.25 6.52 -12.46
C LYS A 54 1.95 5.29 -11.89
N ASN A 55 1.44 4.79 -10.77
CA ASN A 55 1.98 3.59 -10.17
C ASN A 55 1.44 2.42 -10.98
N ASP A 56 2.07 2.16 -12.13
CA ASP A 56 1.79 0.96 -12.90
C ASP A 56 2.71 -0.19 -12.48
N LYS A 57 3.83 0.04 -11.78
CA LYS A 57 4.70 -1.02 -11.27
C LYS A 57 5.44 -0.50 -10.03
N LEU A 58 5.55 -1.37 -9.01
CA LEU A 58 6.53 -1.25 -7.91
C LEU A 58 7.81 -0.59 -8.41
N SER A 59 8.41 0.31 -7.63
CA SER A 59 9.72 0.82 -8.02
C SER A 59 10.67 -0.37 -8.24
N PRO A 60 11.64 -0.28 -9.16
CA PRO A 60 12.60 -1.35 -9.39
C PRO A 60 13.22 -1.86 -8.07
N GLU A 61 13.50 -0.95 -7.15
CA GLU A 61 14.02 -1.30 -5.82
C GLU A 61 13.00 -2.08 -4.98
N GLU A 62 11.72 -1.70 -4.97
CA GLU A 62 10.69 -2.40 -4.21
C GLU A 62 10.39 -3.80 -4.77
N GLN A 63 10.46 -3.96 -6.09
CA GLN A 63 10.31 -5.26 -6.75
C GLN A 63 11.50 -6.17 -6.44
N GLU A 64 12.70 -5.61 -6.44
CA GLU A 64 13.93 -6.32 -6.05
C GLU A 64 13.88 -6.75 -4.58
N ILE A 65 13.44 -5.88 -3.66
CA ILE A 65 13.23 -6.23 -2.25
C ILE A 65 12.24 -7.39 -2.10
N ARG A 66 11.16 -7.41 -2.90
CA ARG A 66 10.16 -8.49 -2.83
C ARG A 66 10.71 -9.81 -3.35
N GLU A 67 11.46 -9.79 -4.44
CA GLU A 67 12.09 -10.99 -5.01
C GLU A 67 13.18 -11.54 -4.07
N LEU A 68 14.02 -10.67 -3.51
CA LEU A 68 15.03 -11.03 -2.52
C LEU A 68 14.38 -11.63 -1.26
N LYS A 69 13.30 -11.02 -0.75
CA LYS A 69 12.54 -11.58 0.38
C LYS A 69 11.89 -12.93 0.04
N ARG A 70 11.50 -13.17 -1.21
CA ARG A 70 10.98 -14.49 -1.64
C ARG A 70 12.09 -15.53 -1.61
N ARG A 71 13.22 -15.24 -2.25
CA ARG A 71 14.39 -16.13 -2.29
C ARG A 71 14.91 -16.48 -0.90
N LEU A 72 14.93 -15.50 0.01
CA LEU A 72 15.34 -15.72 1.39
C LEU A 72 14.41 -16.74 2.08
N ARG A 73 13.09 -16.59 1.95
CA ARG A 73 12.12 -17.52 2.54
C ARG A 73 12.24 -18.94 1.97
N ASP A 74 12.43 -19.06 0.66
CA ASP A 74 12.55 -20.35 0.01
C ASP A 74 13.83 -21.07 0.47
N ALA A 75 14.96 -20.35 0.56
CA ALA A 75 16.23 -20.88 1.06
C ALA A 75 16.20 -21.22 2.56
N GLU A 76 15.49 -20.44 3.37
CA GLU A 76 15.27 -20.73 4.79
C GLU A 76 14.45 -22.01 4.98
N LEU A 77 13.42 -22.21 4.14
CA LEU A 77 12.59 -23.41 4.18
C LEU A 77 13.39 -24.65 3.76
N GLU A 78 14.20 -24.56 2.71
CA GLU A 78 15.05 -25.65 2.23
C GLU A 78 16.10 -26.05 3.29
N ASN A 79 16.74 -25.06 3.93
CA ASN A 79 17.65 -25.31 5.06
C ASN A 79 16.94 -25.96 6.25
N ALA A 80 15.71 -25.55 6.55
CA ALA A 80 14.94 -26.14 7.64
C ALA A 80 14.57 -27.60 7.37
N ILE A 81 14.32 -27.96 6.11
CA ILE A 81 14.06 -29.35 5.70
C ILE A 81 15.35 -30.17 5.81
N LEU A 82 16.47 -29.68 5.26
CA LEU A 82 17.75 -30.38 5.31
C LEU A 82 18.25 -30.59 6.74
N LYS A 83 18.13 -29.58 7.62
CA LYS A 83 18.51 -29.69 9.03
C LYS A 83 17.63 -30.66 9.84
N LYS A 84 16.40 -30.93 9.41
CA LYS A 84 15.51 -31.92 10.07
C LYS A 84 15.74 -33.35 9.60
N ALA A 85 16.45 -33.54 8.48
CA ALA A 85 16.75 -34.85 7.90
C ALA A 85 18.12 -35.40 8.35
N VAL A 86 18.85 -34.66 9.18
CA VAL A 86 20.08 -35.07 9.90
C VAL A 86 19.72 -35.25 11.37
#